data_AF-A0A1H4G520-F1
#
_entry.id   AF-A0A1H4G520-F1
#
_cell.length_a   1.000
_cell.length_b   1.000
_cell.length_c   1.000
_cell.angle_alpha   90.00
_cell.angle_beta   90.00
_cell.angle_gamma   90.00
#
_symmetry.space_group_name_H-M   'P 1'
#
loop_
_entity.id
_entity.type
_entity.pdbx_description
1 polymer ?
#
loop_
_entity_poly.entity_id
_entity_poly.type
_entity_poly.pdbx_seq_one_letter_code
_entity_poly.pdbx_strand_id
1 'polypeptide(L)' 'MVRMKKIKSKESELVKQMTIELLQNWKSYLFTITSDNGKEFAMHQEIAKALEMDFYFANPYSPWSVGHMKI' A
#
# COMPACT_ATOMS: atom_id res chain seq x y z
N MET A 1 1.87 -16.35 -0.88
CA MET A 1 2.91 -16.03 -1.90
C MET A 1 3.34 -14.59 -1.67
N VAL A 2 4.63 -14.33 -1.52
CA VAL A 2 5.17 -12.96 -1.31
C VAL A 2 5.90 -12.53 -2.58
N ARG A 3 5.66 -11.30 -3.05
CA ARG A 3 6.32 -10.72 -4.23
C ARG A 3 7.13 -9.51 -3.76
N MET A 4 8.43 -9.51 -4.06
CA MET A 4 9.31 -8.39 -3.75
C MET A 4 10.05 -7.99 -5.03
N LYS A 5 10.10 -6.68 -5.31
CA LYS A 5 10.90 -6.11 -6.40
C LYS A 5 11.89 -5.13 -5.79
N LYS A 6 13.18 -5.37 -6.00
CA LYS A 6 14.24 -4.47 -5.51
C LYS A 6 14.31 -3.25 -6.41
N ILE A 7 14.05 -2.08 -5.84
CA ILE A 7 14.18 -0.80 -6.53
C ILE A 7 15.52 -0.15 -6.21
N LYS A 8 16.09 0.57 -7.18
CA LYS A 8 17.40 1.25 -7.04
C LYS A 8 17.30 2.59 -6.32
N SER A 9 16.14 3.26 -6.39
CA SER A 9 15.87 4.57 -5.78
C SER A 9 14.49 4.55 -5.10
N LYS A 10 14.35 5.31 -4.01
CA LYS A 10 13.09 5.50 -3.24
C LYS A 10 12.20 6.62 -3.81
N GLU A 11 12.42 6.98 -5.08
CA GLU A 11 11.62 7.98 -5.77
C GLU A 11 10.17 7.53 -5.94
N SER A 12 9.23 8.42 -5.63
CA SER A 12 7.80 8.12 -5.64
C SER A 12 7.28 7.69 -7.01
N GLU A 13 7.83 8.25 -8.09
CA GLU A 13 7.46 7.88 -9.47
C GLU A 13 7.88 6.43 -9.80
N LEU A 14 9.10 6.06 -9.42
CA LEU A 14 9.62 4.72 -9.65
C LEU A 14 8.86 3.69 -8.81
N VAL A 15 8.54 4.02 -7.56
CA VAL A 15 7.73 3.18 -6.67
C VAL A 15 6.32 2.99 -7.24
N LYS A 16 5.69 4.06 -7.75
CA LYS A 16 4.38 4.01 -8.42
C LYS A 16 4.39 3.02 -9.58
N GLN A 17 5.30 3.20 -10.54
CA GLN A 17 5.36 2.36 -11.73
C GLN A 17 5.58 0.88 -11.39
N MET A 18 6.52 0.61 -10.49
CA MET A 18 6.84 -0.76 -10.06
C MET A 18 5.67 -1.41 -9.31
N THR A 19 4.95 -0.64 -8.48
CA THR A 19 3.78 -1.13 -7.74
C THR A 19 2.65 -1.49 -8.69
N ILE A 20 2.35 -0.63 -9.66
CA ILE A 20 1.33 -0.91 -10.68
C ILE A 20 1.71 -2.17 -11.46
N GLU A 21 2.92 -2.25 -12.01
CA GLU A 21 3.39 -3.40 -12.80
C GLU A 21 3.29 -4.72 -12.02
N LEU A 22 3.63 -4.69 -10.72
CA LEU A 22 3.64 -5.88 -9.87
C LEU A 22 2.23 -6.35 -9.48
N LEU A 23 1.32 -5.41 -9.24
CA LEU A 23 -0.05 -5.68 -8.79
C LEU A 23 -1.06 -5.80 -9.95
N GLN A 24 -0.76 -5.27 -11.14
CA GLN A 24 -1.68 -5.28 -12.28
C GLN A 24 -2.10 -6.70 -12.69
N ASN A 25 -1.17 -7.66 -12.62
CA ASN A 25 -1.47 -9.08 -12.88
C ASN A 25 -2.36 -9.74 -11.81
N TRP A 26 -2.51 -9.10 -10.66
CA TRP A 26 -3.27 -9.59 -9.51
C TRP A 26 -4.48 -8.70 -9.19
N LYS A 27 -4.75 -7.69 -10.01
CA LYS A 27 -5.85 -6.74 -9.82
C LYS A 27 -7.20 -7.45 -9.60
N SER A 28 -7.44 -8.58 -10.26
CA SER A 28 -8.68 -9.35 -10.08
C SER A 28 -8.81 -10.06 -8.71
N TYR A 29 -7.71 -10.20 -7.98
CA TYR A 29 -7.66 -10.89 -6.69
C TYR A 29 -7.44 -9.95 -5.51
N LEU A 30 -7.14 -8.68 -5.79
CA LEU A 30 -6.81 -7.69 -4.78
C LEU A 30 -7.85 -6.57 -4.83
N PHE A 31 -8.37 -6.18 -3.66
CA PHE A 31 -9.37 -5.11 -3.55
C PHE A 31 -8.80 -3.84 -2.92
N THR A 32 -7.84 -3.99 -1.99
CA THR A 32 -7.30 -2.89 -1.21
C THR A 32 -5.79 -3.00 -1.08
N ILE A 33 -5.09 -1.87 -1.05
CA ILE A 33 -3.65 -1.76 -0.78
C ILE A 33 -3.47 -1.04 0.55
N THR A 34 -2.62 -1.57 1.43
CA THR A 34 -2.22 -0.89 2.66
C THR A 34 -0.73 -0.67 2.63
N SER A 35 -0.29 0.58 2.80
CA SER A 35 1.12 0.96 2.81
C SER A 35 1.45 1.81 4.03
N ASP A 36 2.71 1.88 4.42
CA ASP A 36 3.15 2.80 5.47
C ASP A 36 3.15 4.26 4.97
N ASN A 37 3.19 5.22 5.90
CA ASN A 37 3.22 6.66 5.58
C ASN A 37 4.58 7.13 5.02
N GLY A 38 5.31 6.25 4.34
CA GLY A 38 6.56 6.56 3.66
C GLY A 38 6.34 7.60 2.55
N LYS A 39 7.25 8.56 2.45
CA LYS A 39 7.23 9.59 1.38
C LYS A 39 7.32 8.99 -0.02
N GLU A 40 7.85 7.77 -0.13
CA GLU A 40 7.91 7.00 -1.38
C GLU A 40 6.52 6.63 -1.93
N PHE A 41 5.47 6.69 -1.11
CA PHE A 41 4.07 6.48 -1.51
C PHE A 41 3.27 7.78 -1.64
N ALA A 42 3.93 8.93 -1.80
CA ALA A 42 3.26 10.21 -2.04
C ALA A 42 2.27 10.15 -3.22
N MET A 43 2.54 9.31 -4.22
CA MET A 43 1.71 9.14 -5.43
C MET A 43 0.67 8.01 -5.32
N HIS A 44 0.30 7.59 -4.11
CA HIS A 44 -0.69 6.54 -3.84
C HIS A 44 -2.03 6.77 -4.55
N GLN A 45 -2.47 8.01 -4.74
CA GLN A 45 -3.72 8.32 -5.46
C GLN A 45 -3.68 7.87 -6.91
N GLU A 46 -2.54 8.02 -7.58
CA GLU A 46 -2.36 7.55 -8.95
C GLU A 46 -2.30 6.02 -9.01
N ILE A 47 -1.66 5.39 -8.02
CA ILE A 47 -1.61 3.92 -7.89
C ILE A 47 -3.03 3.35 -7.73
N ALA A 48 -3.81 3.93 -6.80
CA ALA A 48 -5.21 3.56 -6.55
C ALA A 48 -6.06 3.69 -7.81
N LYS A 49 -5.92 4.80 -8.53
CA LYS A 49 -6.65 5.05 -9.79
C LYS A 49 -6.25 4.08 -10.90
N ALA A 50 -4.96 3.80 -11.07
CA ALA A 50 -4.48 2.87 -12.10
C ALA A 50 -4.92 1.43 -11.84
N LEU A 51 -4.92 1.02 -10.57
CA LEU A 51 -5.32 -0.32 -10.16
C LEU A 51 -6.83 -0.44 -9.91
N GLU A 52 -7.58 0.66 -9.89
CA GLU A 52 -9.00 0.71 -9.51
C GLU A 52 -9.26 0.02 -8.16
N MET A 53 -8.43 0.35 -7.18
CA MET A 53 -8.43 -0.25 -5.85
C MET A 53 -8.33 0.83 -4.77
N ASP A 54 -8.86 0.54 -3.58
CA ASP A 54 -8.71 1.44 -2.44
C ASP A 54 -7.29 1.37 -1.87
N PHE A 55 -6.73 2.52 -1.52
CA PHE A 55 -5.39 2.63 -0.92
C PHE A 55 -5.49 3.25 0.46
N TYR A 56 -4.99 2.53 1.46
CA TYR A 56 -4.97 2.93 2.86
C TYR A 56 -3.54 3.11 3.36
N PHE A 57 -3.37 4.05 4.28
CA PHE A 57 -2.13 4.21 5.01
C PHE A 57 -2.21 3.54 6.38
N ALA A 58 -1.16 2.82 6.76
CA ALA A 58 -1.01 2.28 8.09
C ALA A 58 -0.95 3.45 9.08
N ASN A 59 -1.94 3.53 9.96
CA ASN A 59 -1.95 4.53 11.01
C ASN A 59 -0.83 4.17 12.01
N PRO A 60 0.17 5.06 12.25
CA PRO A 60 1.25 4.80 13.20
C PRO A 60 0.75 4.53 14.62
N TYR A 61 -0.49 4.92 14.93
CA TYR A 61 -1.22 4.49 16.11
C TYR A 61 -2.28 3.44 15.73
N SER A 62 -1.87 2.18 15.69
CA SER A 62 -2.75 1.06 16.04
C SER A 62 -2.30 0.48 17.39
N PRO A 63 -2.50 1.19 18.52
CA PRO A 63 -2.54 0.51 19.79
C PRO A 63 -3.75 -0.42 19.69
N TRP A 64 -3.51 -1.72 19.86
CA TRP A 64 -4.53 -2.72 20.16
C TRP A 64 -5.82 -2.09 20.68
N SER A 65 -6.94 -2.31 19.97
CA SER A 65 -8.27 -1.97 20.46
C SER A 65 -8.35 -2.31 21.94
N VAL A 66 -8.32 -1.25 22.76
CA VAL A 66 -8.64 -1.18 24.19
C VAL A 66 -8.57 -2.53 24.91
N GLY A 67 -7.41 -2.83 25.49
CA GLY A 67 -7.32 -3.80 26.57
C GLY A 67 -8.30 -3.43 27.69
N HIS A 68 -9.09 -4.43 28.09
CA HIS A 68 -10.02 -4.48 29.23
C HIS A 68 -11.45 -3.98 29.01
N MET A 69 -12.26 -4.91 28.48
CA MET A 69 -13.50 -5.42 29.10
C MET A 69 -13.91 -4.69 30.40
N LYS A 70 -14.94 -3.84 30.33
CA LYS A 70 -15.78 -3.53 31.48
C LYS A 70 -16.73 -4.72 31.69
N ILE A 71 -16.52 -5.45 32.77
CA ILE A 71 -17.58 -6.18 33.47
C ILE A 71 -18.46 -5.20 34.24
#